data_AF-A0A6P0DU78-F1
#
_entry.id   AF-A0A6P0DU78-F1
#
_cell.length_a   1.000
_cell.length_b   1.000
_cell.length_c   1.000
_cell.angle_alpha   90.00
_cell.angle_beta   90.00
_cell.angle_gamma   90.00
#
_symmetry.space_group_name_H-M   'P 1'
#
loop_
_entity.id
_entity.type
_entity.pdbx_description
1 polymer ?
#
loop_
_entity_poly.entity_id
_entity_poly.type
_entity_poly.pdbx_seq_one_letter_code
_entity_poly.pdbx_strand_id
1 'polypeptide(L)'
;GTPFFMDALIAQFCAEFQQTHPDVRVEQSYGYLPDLRAALKADQIDLAVCPIDILEEGSGLEFQQILPGRNVIACRSTHPLLMKRRPRPGELLDYPWVAPPPGSPLLADLRALLLSFGATEIKIRYSGGSLMGVINYLKAADALTIMPHSVVFA
;
A
#
# COMPACT_ATOMS: atom_id res chain seq x y z
N GLY A 1 -0.02 11.20 -1.24
CA GLY A 1 -0.59 9.84 -1.39
C GLY A 1 -0.30 8.99 -0.17
N THR A 2 -0.67 7.70 -0.16
CA THR A 2 -0.36 6.82 0.98
C THR A 2 1.13 6.47 1.04
N PRO A 3 1.74 6.36 2.22
CA PRO A 3 3.20 6.23 2.35
C PRO A 3 3.82 5.11 1.51
N PHE A 4 3.24 3.90 1.51
CA PHE A 4 3.87 2.75 0.86
C PHE A 4 4.02 2.91 -0.66
N PHE A 5 3.00 3.47 -1.31
CA PHE A 5 3.04 3.66 -2.76
C PHE A 5 3.92 4.86 -3.13
N MET A 6 3.86 5.93 -2.33
CA MET A 6 4.68 7.13 -2.52
C MET A 6 6.17 6.80 -2.38
N ASP A 7 6.55 6.05 -1.33
CA ASP A 7 7.93 5.67 -1.03
C ASP A 7 8.51 4.72 -2.08
N ALA A 8 7.74 3.74 -2.53
CA ALA A 8 8.25 2.68 -3.40
C ALA A 8 8.34 3.08 -4.87
N LEU A 9 7.38 3.88 -5.36
CA LEU A 9 7.21 4.12 -6.80
C LEU A 9 7.27 5.60 -7.16
N ILE A 10 6.52 6.46 -6.47
CA ILE A 10 6.43 7.87 -6.86
C ILE A 10 7.77 8.57 -6.71
N ALA A 11 8.52 8.27 -5.65
CA ALA A 11 9.87 8.81 -5.48
C ALA A 11 10.79 8.48 -6.68
N GLN A 12 10.71 7.25 -7.22
CA GLN A 12 11.47 6.84 -8.40
C GLN A 12 10.99 7.57 -9.66
N PHE A 13 9.67 7.67 -9.86
CA PHE A 13 9.08 8.39 -10.99
C PHE A 13 9.46 9.87 -10.99
N CYS A 14 9.51 10.51 -9.82
CA CYS A 14 9.97 11.89 -9.68
C CYS A 14 11.45 12.03 -10.08
N ALA A 15 12.30 11.09 -9.65
CA ALA A 15 13.71 11.10 -10.03
C ALA A 15 13.91 10.93 -11.55
N GLU A 16 13.15 10.03 -12.19
CA GLU A 16 13.17 9.84 -13.64
C GLU A 16 12.66 11.08 -14.39
N PHE A 17 11.54 11.66 -13.94
CA PHE A 17 10.98 12.88 -14.51
C PHE A 17 11.98 14.05 -14.49
N GLN A 18 12.68 14.24 -13.37
CA GLN A 18 13.66 15.31 -13.19
C GLN A 18 14.91 15.15 -14.07
N GLN A 19 15.18 13.97 -14.65
CA GLN A 19 16.27 13.81 -15.64
C GLN A 19 16.02 14.64 -16.91
N THR A 20 14.74 14.86 -17.25
CA THR A 20 14.33 15.67 -18.41
C THR A 20 13.82 17.06 -18.02
N HIS A 21 13.54 17.29 -16.74
CA HIS A 21 13.01 18.54 -16.19
C HIS A 21 13.79 18.96 -14.92
N PRO A 22 15.09 19.29 -15.04
CA PRO A 22 15.97 19.49 -13.89
C PRO A 22 15.60 20.71 -13.01
N ASP A 23 14.91 21.69 -13.58
CA ASP A 23 14.51 22.91 -12.87
C ASP A 23 13.20 22.74 -12.08
N VAL A 24 12.52 21.60 -12.20
CA VAL A 24 11.28 21.33 -11.48
C VAL A 24 11.58 20.78 -10.09
N ARG A 25 11.17 21.53 -9.05
CA ARG A 25 11.16 21.06 -7.67
C ARG A 25 9.88 20.27 -7.39
N VAL A 26 10.02 19.08 -6.83
CA VAL A 26 8.89 18.27 -6.32
C VAL A 26 8.88 18.33 -4.80
N GLU A 27 7.71 18.60 -4.22
CA GLU A 27 7.46 18.49 -2.80
C GLU A 27 6.49 17.34 -2.54
N GLN A 28 6.92 16.35 -1.74
CA GLN A 28 6.14 15.16 -1.46
C GLN A 28 5.58 15.20 -0.04
N SER A 29 4.28 14.94 0.10
CA SER A 29 3.59 14.73 1.37
C SER A 29 2.74 13.46 1.36
N TYR A 30 2.46 12.94 2.56
CA TYR A 30 1.60 11.77 2.75
C TYR A 30 0.20 12.18 3.17
N GLY A 31 -0.79 11.40 2.75
CA GLY A 31 -2.18 11.62 3.12
C GLY A 31 -3.08 10.50 2.62
N TYR A 32 -4.24 10.37 3.25
CA TYR A 32 -5.33 9.51 2.79
C TYR A 32 -6.36 10.32 2.01
N LEU A 33 -7.25 9.64 1.27
CA LEU A 33 -8.15 10.28 0.31
C LEU A 33 -8.94 11.49 0.88
N PRO A 34 -9.50 11.45 2.10
CA PRO A 34 -10.19 12.62 2.66
C PRO A 34 -9.28 13.84 2.82
N ASP A 35 -8.06 13.63 3.34
CA ASP A 35 -7.08 14.70 3.57
C ASP A 35 -6.54 15.24 2.24
N LEU A 36 -6.27 14.34 1.28
CA LEU A 36 -5.82 14.70 -0.06
C LEU A 36 -6.89 15.51 -0.82
N ARG A 37 -8.17 15.12 -0.69
CA ARG A 37 -9.30 15.87 -1.28
C ARG A 37 -9.42 17.26 -0.66
N ALA A 38 -9.24 17.38 0.66
CA ALA A 38 -9.25 18.67 1.33
C ALA A 38 -8.08 19.55 0.89
N ALA A 39 -6.87 18.98 0.80
CA ALA A 39 -5.67 19.69 0.36
C ALA A 39 -5.77 20.17 -1.10
N LEU A 40 -6.29 19.35 -2.02
CA LEU A 40 -6.55 19.75 -3.41
C LEU A 40 -7.54 20.91 -3.48
N LYS A 41 -8.67 20.82 -2.76
CA LYS A 41 -9.68 21.90 -2.72
C LYS A 41 -9.17 23.19 -2.10
N ALA A 42 -8.22 23.09 -1.18
CA ALA A 42 -7.58 24.22 -0.52
C ALA A 42 -6.34 24.73 -1.26
N ASP A 43 -6.05 24.21 -2.45
CA ASP A 43 -4.89 24.59 -3.29
C ASP A 43 -3.54 24.41 -2.57
N GLN A 44 -3.45 23.39 -1.71
CA GLN A 44 -2.25 23.06 -0.92
C GLN A 44 -1.37 22.01 -1.60
N ILE A 45 -1.93 21.24 -2.54
CA ILE A 45 -1.21 20.27 -3.37
C ILE A 45 -1.76 20.34 -4.79
N ASP A 46 -0.89 20.11 -5.78
CA ASP A 46 -1.28 20.11 -7.19
C ASP A 46 -1.82 18.75 -7.65
N LEU A 47 -1.33 17.66 -7.05
CA LEU A 47 -1.63 16.29 -7.44
C LEU A 47 -1.82 15.38 -6.21
N ALA A 48 -2.84 14.53 -6.27
CA ALA A 48 -3.00 13.44 -5.32
C ALA A 48 -2.85 12.07 -6.01
N VAL A 49 -1.95 11.24 -5.49
CA VAL A 49 -1.85 9.83 -5.86
C VAL A 49 -2.57 8.99 -4.81
N CYS A 50 -3.65 8.33 -5.21
CA CYS A 50 -4.48 7.51 -4.33
C CYS A 50 -5.20 6.40 -5.11
N PRO A 51 -5.75 5.37 -4.44
CA PRO A 51 -6.66 4.44 -5.09
C PRO A 51 -7.85 5.18 -5.70
N ILE A 52 -8.28 4.75 -6.89
CA ILE A 52 -9.49 5.30 -7.52
C ILE A 52 -10.69 4.88 -6.69
N ASP A 53 -11.52 5.85 -6.33
CA ASP A 53 -12.80 5.64 -5.64
C ASP A 53 -13.94 6.16 -6.52
N ILE A 54 -15.18 5.78 -6.19
CA ILE A 54 -16.37 6.31 -6.85
C ILE A 54 -16.47 7.81 -6.53
N LEU A 55 -16.39 8.64 -7.56
CA LEU A 55 -16.56 10.08 -7.41
C LEU A 55 -18.03 10.41 -7.16
N GLU A 56 -18.26 11.29 -6.18
CA GLU A 56 -19.51 12.03 -6.09
C GLU A 56 -19.61 12.99 -7.28
N GLU A 57 -20.78 13.03 -7.92
CA GLU A 57 -21.08 14.03 -8.95
C GLU A 57 -20.83 15.45 -8.42
N GLY A 58 -20.18 16.29 -9.23
CA GLY A 58 -19.86 17.68 -8.85
C GLY A 58 -18.65 17.85 -7.92
N SER A 59 -17.84 16.81 -7.70
CA SER A 59 -16.63 16.91 -6.86
C SER A 59 -15.55 17.86 -7.41
N GLY A 60 -15.57 18.16 -8.72
CA GLY A 60 -14.56 18.95 -9.41
C GLY A 60 -13.20 18.25 -9.54
N LEU A 61 -13.13 16.95 -9.26
CA LEU A 61 -11.91 16.16 -9.32
C LEU A 61 -11.94 15.22 -10.52
N GLU A 62 -10.79 15.08 -11.17
CA GLU A 62 -10.55 14.10 -12.21
C GLU A 62 -9.62 13.00 -11.70
N PHE A 63 -9.94 11.75 -12.01
CA PHE A 63 -9.12 10.60 -11.66
C PHE A 63 -8.54 9.99 -12.93
N GLN A 64 -7.22 10.05 -13.06
CA GLN A 64 -6.49 9.36 -14.11
C GLN A 64 -5.86 8.09 -13.55
N GLN A 65 -6.16 6.95 -14.19
CA GLN A 65 -5.52 5.69 -13.83
C GLN A 65 -4.05 5.70 -14.26
N ILE A 66 -3.15 5.58 -13.29
CA ILE A 66 -1.70 5.42 -13.54
C ILE A 66 -1.26 3.96 -13.58
N LEU A 67 -1.85 3.11 -12.72
CA LEU A 67 -1.53 1.69 -12.60
C LEU A 67 -2.78 0.89 -12.19
N PRO A 68 -2.85 -0.41 -12.51
CA PRO A 68 -3.89 -1.28 -11.98
C PRO A 68 -3.74 -1.49 -10.47
N GLY A 69 -4.83 -1.33 -9.72
CA GLY A 69 -4.87 -1.65 -8.30
C GLY A 69 -4.92 -3.16 -8.10
N ARG A 70 -3.80 -3.76 -7.65
CA ARG A 70 -3.72 -5.18 -7.30
C ARG A 70 -2.97 -5.35 -5.99
N ASN A 71 -3.65 -5.82 -4.95
CA ASN A 71 -3.02 -6.14 -3.68
C ASN A 71 -2.66 -7.63 -3.61
N VAL A 72 -1.54 -7.92 -2.95
CA VAL A 72 -0.99 -9.26 -2.77
C VAL A 72 -0.57 -9.48 -1.33
N ILE A 73 -0.49 -10.75 -0.95
CA ILE A 73 0.11 -11.16 0.31
C ILE A 73 1.62 -11.23 0.11
N ALA A 74 2.36 -10.48 0.91
CA ALA A 74 3.81 -10.38 0.83
C ALA A 74 4.48 -11.00 2.07
N CYS A 75 5.66 -11.56 1.85
CA CYS A 75 6.52 -12.15 2.87
C CYS A 75 7.97 -12.09 2.41
N ARG A 76 8.93 -12.45 3.27
CA ARG A 76 10.35 -12.58 2.86
C ARG A 76 10.53 -13.69 1.80
N SER A 77 11.54 -13.53 0.94
CA SER A 77 11.84 -14.49 -0.14
C SER A 77 12.18 -15.91 0.33
N THR A 78 12.56 -16.06 1.59
CA THR A 78 12.94 -17.33 2.22
C THR A 78 11.86 -17.85 3.19
N HIS A 79 10.63 -17.36 3.09
CA HIS A 79 9.52 -17.73 3.97
C HIS A 79 9.09 -19.19 3.77
N PRO A 80 8.78 -19.96 4.84
CA PRO A 80 8.41 -21.38 4.73
C PRO A 80 7.22 -21.67 3.81
N LEU A 81 6.26 -20.75 3.68
CA LEU A 81 5.13 -20.90 2.75
C LEU A 81 5.56 -21.00 1.28
N LEU A 82 6.67 -20.38 0.90
CA LEU A 82 7.17 -20.41 -0.48
C LEU A 82 7.78 -21.78 -0.84
N MET A 83 8.10 -22.61 0.16
CA MET A 83 8.55 -23.99 -0.06
C MET A 83 7.39 -24.94 -0.38
N LYS A 84 6.14 -24.49 -0.21
CA LYS A 84 4.95 -25.28 -0.53
C LYS A 84 4.54 -25.05 -1.98
N ARG A 85 4.30 -26.14 -2.72
CA ARG A 85 3.86 -26.07 -4.14
C ARG A 85 2.53 -25.33 -4.33
N ARG A 86 1.61 -25.45 -3.35
CA ARG A 86 0.30 -24.79 -3.33
C ARG A 86 -0.12 -24.51 -1.87
N PRO A 87 0.27 -23.36 -1.29
CA PRO A 87 -0.17 -23.01 0.06
C PRO A 87 -1.70 -22.86 0.08
N ARG A 88 -2.34 -23.42 1.11
CA ARG A 88 -3.80 -23.33 1.29
C ARG A 88 -4.15 -22.07 2.08
N PRO A 89 -5.29 -21.40 1.82
CA PRO A 89 -5.73 -20.21 2.54
C PRO A 89 -5.61 -20.30 4.08
N GLY A 90 -6.04 -21.41 4.67
CA GLY A 90 -5.95 -21.62 6.13
C GLY A 90 -4.52 -21.65 6.68
N GLU A 91 -3.53 -22.06 5.87
CA GLU A 91 -2.13 -22.13 6.31
C GLU A 91 -1.49 -20.74 6.45
N LEU A 92 -2.09 -19.71 5.84
CA LEU A 92 -1.62 -18.34 6.01
C LEU A 92 -1.98 -17.79 7.40
N LEU A 93 -3.00 -18.35 8.05
CA LEU A 93 -3.43 -17.96 9.40
C LEU A 93 -2.50 -18.50 10.50
N ASP A 94 -1.66 -19.48 10.15
CA ASP A 94 -0.69 -20.07 11.09
C ASP A 94 0.44 -19.08 11.42
N TYR A 95 0.74 -18.15 10.51
CA TYR A 95 1.83 -17.20 10.61
C TYR A 95 1.39 -15.87 11.25
N PRO A 96 2.31 -15.13 11.90
CA PRO A 96 2.06 -13.76 12.33
C PRO A 96 1.85 -12.81 11.15
N TRP A 97 1.06 -11.77 11.36
CA TRP A 97 0.78 -10.75 10.35
C TRP A 97 1.20 -9.36 10.78
N VAL A 98 1.58 -8.57 9.78
CA VAL A 98 1.80 -7.13 9.87
C VAL A 98 0.56 -6.42 9.36
N ALA A 99 -0.09 -5.66 10.23
CA ALA A 99 -1.25 -4.85 9.87
C ALA A 99 -0.82 -3.51 9.25
N PRO A 100 -1.45 -3.09 8.13
CA PRO A 100 -1.30 -1.73 7.62
C PRO A 100 -1.70 -0.68 8.67
N PRO A 101 -1.23 0.57 8.53
CA PRO A 101 -1.63 1.65 9.44
C PRO A 101 -3.15 1.82 9.52
N PRO A 102 -3.70 2.28 10.66
CA PRO A 102 -5.12 2.64 10.78
C PRO A 102 -5.53 3.64 9.70
N GLY A 103 -6.73 3.47 9.13
CA GLY A 103 -7.22 4.30 8.03
C GLY A 103 -6.69 3.93 6.64
N SER A 104 -5.73 3.01 6.54
CA SER A 104 -5.24 2.52 5.25
C SER A 104 -6.29 1.69 4.51
N PRO A 105 -6.51 1.91 3.19
CA PRO A 105 -7.34 1.03 2.36
C PRO A 105 -6.90 -0.44 2.42
N LEU A 106 -5.59 -0.69 2.56
CA LEU A 106 -5.04 -2.04 2.70
C LEU A 106 -5.57 -2.77 3.94
N LEU A 107 -5.99 -2.05 4.99
CA LEU A 107 -6.59 -2.67 6.16
C LEU A 107 -7.97 -3.23 5.86
N ALA A 108 -8.76 -2.55 5.00
CA ALA A 108 -10.03 -3.07 4.52
C ALA A 108 -9.83 -4.32 3.66
N ASP A 109 -8.84 -4.30 2.78
CA ASP A 109 -8.48 -5.46 1.95
C ASP A 109 -8.00 -6.65 2.80
N LEU A 110 -7.21 -6.41 3.85
CA LEU A 110 -6.80 -7.44 4.80
C LEU A 110 -8.01 -8.10 5.47
N ARG A 111 -9.01 -7.30 5.88
CA ARG A 111 -10.23 -7.81 6.50
C ARG A 111 -11.07 -8.62 5.51
N ALA A 112 -11.24 -8.12 4.28
CA ALA A 112 -11.96 -8.83 3.22
C ALA A 112 -11.29 -10.17 2.89
N LEU A 113 -9.96 -10.19 2.84
CA LEU A 113 -9.16 -11.39 2.62
C LEU A 113 -9.36 -12.41 3.74
N LEU A 114 -9.40 -11.99 5.00
CA LEU A 114 -9.67 -12.90 6.12
C LEU A 114 -11.07 -13.52 6.07
N LEU A 115 -12.07 -12.70 5.77
CA LEU A 115 -13.44 -13.19 5.57
C LEU A 115 -13.50 -14.23 4.46
N SER A 116 -12.76 -14.03 3.36
CA SER A 116 -12.68 -15.00 2.25
C SER A 116 -12.05 -16.34 2.65
N PHE A 117 -11.25 -16.35 3.72
CA PHE A 117 -10.63 -17.56 4.27
C PHE A 117 -11.51 -18.25 5.33
N GLY A 118 -12.68 -17.70 5.63
CA GLY A 118 -13.55 -18.18 6.72
C GLY A 118 -12.98 -17.89 8.10
N ALA A 119 -12.02 -16.95 8.20
CA ALA A 119 -11.39 -16.57 9.46
C ALA A 119 -11.98 -15.26 9.97
N THR A 120 -12.24 -15.21 11.28
CA THR A 120 -12.66 -13.98 11.97
C THR A 120 -11.48 -13.23 12.57
N GLU A 121 -10.34 -13.90 12.76
CA GLU A 121 -9.16 -13.36 13.43
C GLU A 121 -7.86 -13.76 12.74
N ILE A 122 -6.84 -12.92 12.96
CA ILE A 122 -5.49 -13.08 12.46
C ILE A 122 -4.49 -12.65 13.54
N LYS A 123 -3.34 -13.31 13.60
CA LYS A 123 -2.31 -13.01 14.61
C LYS A 123 -1.52 -11.76 14.23
N ILE A 124 -2.10 -10.57 14.38
CA ILE A 124 -1.37 -9.30 14.21
C ILE A 124 -0.27 -9.24 15.28
N ARG A 125 0.99 -9.12 14.87
CA ARG A 125 2.17 -9.01 15.76
C ARG A 125 2.98 -7.73 15.56
N TYR A 126 2.71 -7.02 14.47
CA TYR A 126 3.29 -5.72 14.18
C TYR A 126 2.25 -4.89 13.45
N SER A 127 2.18 -3.59 13.71
CA SER A 127 1.20 -2.71 13.08
C SER A 127 1.75 -1.31 12.92
N GLY A 128 1.39 -0.67 11.81
CA GLY A 128 1.82 0.70 11.53
C GLY A 128 3.31 0.81 11.17
N GLY A 129 3.82 2.03 11.23
CA GLY A 129 5.18 2.37 10.80
C GLY A 129 5.29 2.71 9.31
N SER A 130 6.51 3.02 8.89
CA SER A 130 6.84 3.30 7.49
C SER A 130 6.95 2.01 6.67
N LEU A 131 6.97 2.16 5.33
CA LEU A 131 7.27 1.06 4.41
C LEU A 131 8.56 0.34 4.83
N MET A 132 9.60 1.10 5.15
CA MET A 132 10.89 0.58 5.62
C MET A 132 10.77 -0.26 6.89
N GLY A 133 9.94 0.18 7.85
CA GLY A 133 9.70 -0.56 9.09
C GLY A 133 9.06 -1.92 8.83
N VAL A 134 8.03 -1.96 7.96
CA VAL A 134 7.38 -3.22 7.56
C VAL A 134 8.35 -4.13 6.82
N ILE A 135 9.12 -3.62 5.87
CA ILE A 135 10.12 -4.40 5.13
C ILE A 135 11.15 -5.01 6.09
N ASN A 136 11.68 -4.23 7.03
CA ASN A 136 12.66 -4.71 7.99
C ASN A 136 12.08 -5.78 8.94
N TYR A 137 10.83 -5.61 9.37
CA TYR A 137 10.15 -6.62 10.17
C TYR A 137 9.97 -7.94 9.39
N LEU A 138 9.49 -7.88 8.14
CA LEU A 138 9.31 -9.06 7.28
C LEU A 138 10.63 -9.78 7.00
N LYS A 139 11.74 -9.06 6.86
CA LYS A 139 13.07 -9.66 6.66
C LYS A 139 13.52 -10.50 7.87
N ALA A 140 13.11 -10.11 9.07
CA ALA A 140 13.53 -10.73 10.32
C ALA A 140 12.55 -11.77 10.89
N ALA A 141 11.32 -11.83 10.37
CA ALA A 141 10.26 -12.69 10.90
C ALA A 141 9.57 -13.50 9.79
N ASP A 142 9.02 -14.66 10.17
CA ASP A 142 8.09 -15.42 9.35
C ASP A 142 6.69 -14.80 9.37
N ALA A 143 6.62 -13.55 8.94
CA ALA A 143 5.40 -12.77 8.94
C ALA A 143 4.88 -12.51 7.53
N LEU A 144 3.56 -12.30 7.47
CA LEU A 144 2.83 -11.96 6.26
C LEU A 144 2.29 -10.54 6.35
N THR A 145 2.09 -9.89 5.21
CA THR A 145 1.38 -8.61 5.14
C THR A 145 0.61 -8.51 3.83
N ILE A 146 -0.22 -7.48 3.71
CA ILE A 146 -0.85 -7.12 2.44
C ILE A 146 -0.18 -5.85 1.89
N MET A 147 0.21 -5.88 0.62
CA MET A 147 0.85 -4.77 -0.06
C MET A 147 0.39 -4.69 -1.53
N PRO A 148 0.46 -3.50 -2.15
CA PRO A 148 0.28 -3.40 -3.60
C PRO A 148 1.35 -4.23 -4.32
N HIS A 149 0.94 -4.98 -5.35
CA HIS A 149 1.83 -5.77 -6.19
C HIS A 149 2.98 -4.91 -6.73
N SER A 150 2.67 -3.71 -7.20
CA SER A 150 3.67 -2.79 -7.74
C SER A 150 4.71 -2.36 -6.70
N VAL A 151 4.35 -2.31 -5.42
CA VAL A 151 5.28 -1.99 -4.32
C VAL A 151 6.19 -3.18 -3.97
N VAL A 152 5.68 -4.40 -4.07
CA VAL A 152 6.45 -5.62 -3.76
C VAL A 152 7.55 -5.89 -4.79
N PHE A 153 7.33 -5.49 -6.04
CA PHE A 153 8.23 -5.75 -7.17
C PHE A 153 8.83 -4.47 -7.79
N ALA A 154 8.79 -3.35 -7.04
CA ALA A 154 9.48 -2.11 -7.38
C ALA A 154 11.01 -2.24 -7.20
#